data_AF-A0A0F9LYH3-F1
#
_entry.id   AF-A0A0F9LYH3-F1
#
_cell.length_a   1.000
_cell.length_b   1.000
_cell.length_c   1.000
_cell.angle_alpha   90.00
_cell.angle_beta   90.00
_cell.angle_gamma   90.00
#
_symmetry.space_group_name_H-M   'P 1'
#
loop_
_entity.id
_entity.type
_entity.pdbx_description
1 polymer ?
#
loop_
_entity_poly.entity_id
_entity_poly.type
_entity_poly.pdbx_seq_one_letter_code
_entity_poly.pdbx_strand_id
1 'polypeptide(L)'
;MVIIKINSVDRSSLIDWPSFRFDQALTNQIDTVNFNIKRYDSKTFKPSLLDDVEIIEDSTKVFGGKIVKSEEVIDGRMETIRLTCKDHAHEMDSRLVVDTFENTTIDAIIDSIKTNFLPAGFTTTGVTVTTPVGFVAFNYEQPSKVFQQLAELVGADWFVDEDKDIKFFAKGTTTAPFELNDTGGNFKWNSLKINRDVKNLRNTIFVRGGTFSGTSFEEVQGADADGSRKTFTFGFRYKTVGWFVDRGSGFVAETFGIDNITDPTTVDWLYNFQEKAMKLGAGTIPTGTDEVKITGLPQIPVIIKTNDNASITANGLFEGKVIDKSIDSKEGARDRAKAEILAWAEQINEGSFVTRSSGLRVGQEIRIDSTIRGIDEKFNISRINTRLVSPTQLEHTVTLMSKITFGMVEFLQKELIRKDKEIEILPNEVLDKIESAFETIDFEEEFVVSLAHNLQTETIDFGE
;
A
#
# COMPACT_ATOMS: atom_id res chain seq x y z
N MET A 1 -18.02 30.95 -6.52
CA MET A 1 -16.81 31.75 -6.22
C MET A 1 -15.83 30.86 -5.49
N VAL A 2 -14.56 30.90 -5.88
CA VAL A 2 -13.48 30.16 -5.24
C VAL A 2 -12.77 31.07 -4.25
N ILE A 3 -12.55 30.58 -3.03
CA ILE A 3 -11.83 31.26 -1.96
C ILE A 3 -10.74 30.32 -1.46
N ILE A 4 -9.50 30.81 -1.39
CA ILE A 4 -8.38 30.10 -0.80
C ILE A 4 -7.95 30.86 0.44
N LYS A 5 -8.07 30.21 1.60
CA LYS A 5 -7.67 30.76 2.89
C LYS A 5 -6.37 30.15 3.35
N ILE A 6 -5.52 30.98 3.96
CA ILE A 6 -4.32 30.54 4.68
C ILE A 6 -4.44 31.08 6.11
N ASN A 7 -4.39 30.18 7.11
CA ASN A 7 -4.69 30.47 8.51
C ASN A 7 -6.03 31.23 8.68
N SER A 8 -7.07 30.72 8.02
CA SER A 8 -8.43 31.30 8.02
C SER A 8 -8.59 32.68 7.38
N VAL A 9 -7.52 33.28 6.85
CA VAL A 9 -7.56 34.57 6.14
C VAL A 9 -7.63 34.35 4.63
N ASP A 10 -8.55 35.01 3.94
CA ASP A 10 -8.64 34.96 2.47
C ASP A 10 -7.37 35.55 1.83
N ARG A 11 -6.65 34.70 1.08
CA ARG A 11 -5.43 35.05 0.34
C ARG A 11 -5.59 34.87 -1.17
N SER A 12 -6.82 34.69 -1.68
CA SER A 12 -7.09 34.36 -3.08
C SER A 12 -6.46 35.33 -4.08
N SER A 13 -6.39 36.63 -3.74
CA SER A 13 -5.81 37.69 -4.60
C SER A 13 -4.28 37.67 -4.69
N LEU A 14 -3.61 36.93 -3.80
CA LEU A 14 -2.16 36.77 -3.76
C LEU A 14 -1.68 35.53 -4.53
N ILE A 15 -2.61 34.61 -4.80
CA ILE A 15 -2.31 33.36 -5.46
C ILE A 15 -2.21 33.60 -6.96
N ASP A 16 -1.13 33.10 -7.55
CA ASP A 16 -0.97 33.03 -8.99
C ASP A 16 -1.87 31.91 -9.53
N TRP A 17 -3.15 32.24 -9.76
CA TRP A 17 -4.18 31.27 -10.17
C TRP A 17 -3.77 30.31 -11.32
N PRO A 18 -2.95 30.67 -12.33
CA PRO A 18 -2.54 29.71 -13.37
C PRO A 18 -1.67 28.57 -12.84
N SER A 19 -0.98 28.79 -11.70
CA SER A 19 -0.12 27.80 -11.04
C SER A 19 -0.91 26.80 -10.19
N PHE A 20 -2.17 27.11 -9.84
CA PHE A 20 -2.97 26.29 -8.96
C PHE A 20 -3.26 24.91 -9.55
N ARG A 21 -2.86 23.87 -8.83
CA ARG A 21 -3.14 22.46 -9.12
C ARG A 21 -3.62 21.80 -7.84
N PHE A 22 -4.71 21.06 -7.94
CA PHE A 22 -5.20 20.23 -6.85
C PHE A 22 -5.41 18.83 -7.40
N ASP A 23 -4.56 17.91 -6.96
CA ASP A 23 -4.54 16.53 -7.42
C ASP A 23 -5.12 15.64 -6.31
N GLN A 24 -6.29 15.07 -6.61
CA GLN A 24 -6.97 14.13 -5.74
C GLN A 24 -6.76 12.71 -6.24
N ALA A 25 -6.30 11.84 -5.36
CA ALA A 25 -6.01 10.46 -5.70
C ALA A 25 -6.92 9.49 -4.94
N LEU A 26 -6.79 8.20 -5.23
CA LEU A 26 -7.54 7.15 -4.56
C LEU A 26 -7.30 7.21 -3.05
N THR A 27 -8.37 6.87 -2.32
CA THR A 27 -8.63 6.95 -0.87
C THR A 27 -7.47 6.72 0.10
N ASN A 28 -6.38 6.08 -0.33
CA ASN A 28 -5.18 5.83 0.47
C ASN A 28 -3.92 6.58 0.00
N GLN A 29 -4.08 7.57 -0.88
CA GLN A 29 -3.05 8.49 -1.32
C GLN A 29 -3.39 9.90 -0.84
N ILE A 30 -2.37 10.60 -0.34
CA ILE A 30 -2.47 11.96 0.17
C ILE A 30 -2.83 12.91 -0.98
N ASP A 31 -3.94 13.62 -0.83
CA ASP A 31 -4.34 14.68 -1.75
C ASP A 31 -3.34 15.85 -1.66
N THR A 32 -2.94 16.39 -2.81
CA THR A 32 -1.90 17.43 -2.88
C THR A 32 -2.41 18.67 -3.59
N VAL A 33 -2.17 19.84 -2.99
CA VAL A 33 -2.42 21.14 -3.62
C VAL A 33 -1.10 21.87 -3.84
N ASN A 34 -0.88 22.35 -5.05
CA ASN A 34 0.26 23.18 -5.40
C ASN A 34 -0.21 24.54 -5.92
N PHE A 35 0.39 25.63 -5.43
CA PHE A 35 0.18 26.97 -5.98
C PHE A 35 1.36 27.88 -5.64
N ASN A 36 1.45 28.99 -6.36
CA ASN A 36 2.49 29.97 -6.17
C ASN A 36 1.94 31.27 -5.58
N ILE A 37 2.72 31.91 -4.72
CA ILE A 37 2.50 33.28 -4.26
C ILE A 37 3.62 34.15 -4.82
N LYS A 38 3.26 35.25 -5.49
CA LYS A 38 4.21 36.23 -6.01
C LYS A 38 4.31 37.41 -5.05
N ARG A 39 5.53 37.69 -4.58
CA ARG A 39 5.87 38.82 -3.74
C ARG A 39 6.59 39.89 -4.57
N TYR A 40 6.06 41.10 -4.54
CA TYR A 40 6.60 42.28 -5.22
C TYR A 40 5.92 43.53 -4.65
N ASP A 41 6.66 44.64 -4.58
CA ASP A 41 6.19 45.96 -4.14
C ASP A 41 5.31 45.92 -2.86
N SER A 42 3.99 45.95 -3.01
CA SER A 42 2.99 45.95 -1.92
C SER A 42 2.54 44.55 -1.48
N LYS A 43 2.87 43.49 -2.22
CA LYS A 43 2.56 42.09 -1.86
C LYS A 43 3.71 41.48 -1.08
N THR A 44 3.64 41.55 0.24
CA THR A 44 4.71 41.11 1.15
C THR A 44 4.42 39.79 1.87
N PHE A 45 3.20 39.25 1.77
CA PHE A 45 2.78 38.05 2.48
C PHE A 45 3.66 36.84 2.14
N LYS A 46 4.11 36.14 3.18
CA LYS A 46 4.89 34.92 3.12
C LYS A 46 4.28 33.93 4.11
N PRO A 47 3.79 32.76 3.65
CA PRO A 47 3.27 31.74 4.55
C PRO A 47 4.42 30.94 5.19
N SER A 48 4.13 30.35 6.34
CA SER A 48 5.00 29.45 7.07
C SER A 48 4.70 27.99 6.74
N LEU A 49 5.66 27.10 6.99
CA LEU A 49 5.37 25.66 6.99
C LEU A 49 4.36 25.36 8.11
N LEU A 50 3.50 24.37 7.86
CA LEU A 50 2.39 23.92 8.71
C LEU A 50 1.21 24.89 8.89
N ASP A 51 1.23 26.04 8.21
CA ASP A 51 0.05 26.91 8.08
C ASP A 51 -1.13 26.14 7.48
N ASP A 52 -2.33 26.38 8.02
CA ASP A 52 -3.56 25.76 7.56
C ASP A 52 -4.03 26.36 6.23
N VAL A 53 -4.42 25.50 5.29
CA VAL A 53 -4.92 25.88 3.98
C VAL A 53 -6.30 25.29 3.76
N GLU A 54 -7.25 26.15 3.41
CA GLU A 54 -8.61 25.77 3.06
C GLU A 54 -8.95 26.27 1.66
N ILE A 55 -9.61 25.43 0.88
CA ILE A 55 -10.15 25.80 -0.44
C ILE A 55 -11.65 25.63 -0.38
N ILE A 56 -12.37 26.69 -0.74
CA ILE A 56 -13.81 26.77 -0.69
C ILE A 56 -14.32 27.07 -2.10
N GLU A 57 -15.23 26.25 -2.60
CA GLU A 57 -15.96 26.46 -3.85
C GLU A 57 -17.46 26.60 -3.53
N ASP A 58 -18.04 27.74 -3.90
CA ASP A 58 -19.48 28.01 -3.73
C ASP A 58 -20.01 27.78 -2.29
N SER A 59 -19.18 28.13 -1.30
CA SER A 59 -19.44 27.96 0.15
C SER A 59 -19.22 26.54 0.70
N THR A 60 -18.84 25.59 -0.14
CA THR A 60 -18.46 24.24 0.28
C THR A 60 -16.94 24.13 0.35
N LYS A 61 -16.41 23.64 1.47
CA LYS A 61 -14.97 23.33 1.57
C LYS A 61 -14.69 22.11 0.70
N VAL A 62 -13.69 22.22 -0.18
CA VAL A 62 -13.28 21.15 -1.11
C VAL A 62 -11.89 20.59 -0.78
N PHE A 63 -11.12 21.31 0.04
CA PHE A 63 -9.82 20.86 0.55
C PHE A 63 -9.54 21.51 1.91
N GLY A 64 -8.94 20.73 2.80
CA GLY A 64 -8.38 21.14 4.07
C GLY A 64 -7.05 20.44 4.28
N GLY A 65 -6.01 21.19 4.67
CA GLY A 65 -4.67 20.64 4.79
C GLY A 65 -3.65 21.65 5.31
N LYS A 66 -2.37 21.26 5.25
CA LYS A 66 -1.25 22.08 5.75
C LYS A 66 -0.16 22.27 4.69
N ILE A 67 0.53 23.40 4.75
CA ILE A 67 1.72 23.66 3.91
C ILE A 67 2.88 22.78 4.39
N VAL A 68 3.35 21.87 3.54
CA VAL A 68 4.45 20.94 3.89
C VAL A 68 5.77 21.30 3.23
N LYS A 69 5.73 22.09 2.16
CA LYS A 69 6.91 22.54 1.44
C LYS A 69 6.72 23.96 0.93
N SER A 70 7.77 24.75 1.09
CA SER A 70 7.93 26.09 0.53
C SER A 70 9.26 26.15 -0.22
N GLU A 71 9.23 26.50 -1.50
CA GLU A 71 10.42 26.74 -2.33
C GLU A 71 10.40 28.20 -2.78
N GLU A 72 11.48 28.92 -2.49
CA GLU A 72 11.61 30.35 -2.80
C GLU A 72 12.50 30.53 -4.03
N VAL A 73 11.98 31.21 -5.05
CA VAL A 73 12.69 31.48 -6.31
C VAL A 73 12.63 32.98 -6.59
N ILE A 74 13.79 33.61 -6.80
CA ILE A 74 13.89 35.02 -7.16
C ILE A 74 14.14 35.13 -8.66
N ASP A 75 13.32 35.91 -9.35
CA ASP A 75 13.52 36.30 -10.75
C ASP A 75 13.40 37.82 -10.89
N GLY A 76 14.55 38.48 -11.11
CA GLY A 76 14.64 39.95 -11.10
C GLY A 76 14.27 40.55 -9.74
N ARG A 77 13.23 41.41 -9.71
CA ARG A 77 12.69 42.02 -8.47
C ARG A 77 11.47 41.30 -7.90
N MET A 78 11.07 40.18 -8.50
CA MET A 78 9.93 39.40 -8.07
C MET A 78 10.41 38.12 -7.38
N GLU A 79 9.89 37.87 -6.19
CA GLU A 79 10.08 36.60 -5.50
C GLU A 79 8.83 35.74 -5.70
N THR A 80 9.01 34.50 -6.10
CA THR A 80 7.95 33.51 -6.25
C THR A 80 8.14 32.42 -5.22
N ILE A 81 7.14 32.25 -4.35
CA ILE A 81 7.09 31.17 -3.37
C ILE A 81 6.20 30.08 -3.94
N ARG A 82 6.77 28.90 -4.19
CA ARG A 82 6.04 27.71 -4.62
C ARG A 82 5.69 26.88 -3.40
N LEU A 83 4.41 26.60 -3.23
CA LEU A 83 3.88 25.93 -2.05
C LEU A 83 3.32 24.58 -2.45
N THR A 84 3.63 23.56 -1.64
CA THR A 84 2.97 22.26 -1.69
C THR A 84 2.26 22.04 -0.37
N CYS A 85 0.96 21.79 -0.45
CA CYS A 85 0.10 21.48 0.67
C CYS A 85 -0.33 20.01 0.57
N LYS A 86 -0.44 19.36 1.72
CA LYS A 86 -1.00 18.02 1.85
C LYS A 86 -2.26 18.08 2.68
N ASP A 87 -3.20 17.18 2.43
CA ASP A 87 -4.43 17.03 3.21
C ASP A 87 -4.17 16.68 4.69
N HIS A 88 -5.26 16.50 5.43
CA HIS A 88 -5.23 16.12 6.84
C HIS A 88 -4.68 14.71 7.10
N ALA A 89 -4.54 13.84 6.10
CA ALA A 89 -3.89 12.54 6.30
C ALA A 89 -2.41 12.71 6.67
N HIS A 90 -1.75 13.79 6.21
CA HIS A 90 -0.38 14.09 6.63
C HIS A 90 -0.26 14.40 8.13
N GLU A 91 -1.22 15.14 8.69
CA GLU A 91 -1.27 15.45 10.12
C GLU A 91 -1.67 14.21 10.94
N MET A 92 -2.58 13.39 10.39
CA MET A 92 -2.99 12.12 10.97
C MET A 92 -1.79 11.18 11.18
N ASP A 93 -0.89 11.09 10.19
CA ASP A 93 0.28 10.20 10.21
C ASP A 93 1.49 10.74 11.00
N SER A 94 1.29 11.79 11.82
CA SER A 94 2.35 12.40 12.61
C SER A 94 2.83 11.55 13.80
N ARG A 95 2.06 10.55 14.22
CA ARG A 95 2.39 9.62 15.32
C ARG A 95 2.22 8.17 14.87
N LEU A 96 2.86 7.25 15.57
CA LEU A 96 2.80 5.81 15.29
C LEU A 96 1.88 5.11 16.29
N VAL A 97 1.07 4.18 15.78
CA VAL A 97 0.17 3.33 16.54
C VAL A 97 0.93 2.12 17.05
N VAL A 98 0.84 1.89 18.36
CA VAL A 98 1.36 0.71 19.05
C VAL A 98 0.28 0.23 20.01
N ASP A 99 -0.53 -0.74 19.59
CA ASP A 99 -1.63 -1.26 20.40
C ASP A 99 -2.10 -2.64 19.91
N THR A 100 -2.80 -3.36 20.77
CA THR A 100 -3.36 -4.69 20.50
C THR A 100 -4.82 -4.73 20.85
N PHE A 101 -5.65 -5.25 19.94
CA PHE A 101 -7.08 -5.35 20.11
C PHE A 101 -7.54 -6.79 19.98
N GLU A 102 -8.35 -7.24 20.94
CA GLU A 102 -8.95 -8.57 20.96
C GLU A 102 -10.48 -8.45 21.02
N ASN A 103 -11.18 -9.22 20.18
CA ASN A 103 -12.64 -9.25 20.08
C ASN A 103 -13.30 -7.86 20.10
N THR A 104 -12.68 -6.89 19.41
CA THR A 104 -13.10 -5.49 19.40
C THR A 104 -13.68 -5.13 18.03
N THR A 105 -14.70 -4.28 17.98
CA THR A 105 -15.30 -3.83 16.72
C THR A 105 -14.45 -2.74 16.05
N ILE A 106 -14.49 -2.68 14.71
CA ILE A 106 -13.67 -1.71 13.95
C ILE A 106 -13.90 -0.26 14.38
N ASP A 107 -15.16 0.14 14.61
CA ASP A 107 -15.49 1.47 15.09
C ASP A 107 -14.83 1.80 16.43
N ALA A 108 -14.82 0.86 17.37
CA ALA A 108 -14.15 1.01 18.65
C ALA A 108 -12.61 1.05 18.52
N ILE A 109 -12.03 0.26 17.60
CA ILE A 109 -10.59 0.28 17.29
C ILE A 109 -10.20 1.67 16.73
N ILE A 110 -10.95 2.17 15.75
CA ILE A 110 -10.69 3.48 15.14
C ILE A 110 -10.88 4.60 16.17
N ASP A 111 -11.87 4.51 17.05
CA ASP A 111 -12.10 5.50 18.11
C ASP A 111 -10.97 5.52 19.16
N SER A 112 -10.44 4.34 19.53
CA SER A 112 -9.24 4.22 20.36
C SER A 112 -8.03 4.86 19.69
N ILE A 113 -7.81 4.54 18.40
CA ILE A 113 -6.70 5.10 17.63
C ILE A 113 -6.79 6.63 17.57
N LYS A 114 -7.97 7.15 17.24
CA LYS A 114 -8.27 8.59 17.22
C LYS A 114 -7.93 9.26 18.55
N THR A 115 -8.32 8.64 19.66
CA THR A 115 -8.15 9.24 21.00
C THR A 115 -6.69 9.23 21.46
N ASN A 116 -5.96 8.14 21.18
CA ASN A 116 -4.65 7.92 21.77
C ASN A 116 -3.49 8.34 20.86
N PHE A 117 -3.68 8.28 19.53
CA PHE A 117 -2.59 8.42 18.56
C PHE A 117 -2.78 9.57 17.57
N LEU A 118 -3.99 10.09 17.36
CA LEU A 118 -4.19 11.20 16.43
C LEU A 118 -4.07 12.56 17.14
N PRO A 119 -3.67 13.63 16.43
CA PRO A 119 -3.79 15.00 16.92
C PRO A 119 -5.25 15.38 17.21
N ALA A 120 -5.44 16.46 17.96
CA ALA A 120 -6.79 16.96 18.26
C ALA A 120 -7.52 17.41 16.98
N GLY A 121 -8.85 17.29 17.00
CA GLY A 121 -9.73 17.79 15.94
C GLY A 121 -10.19 16.75 14.91
N PHE A 122 -9.69 15.51 14.96
CA PHE A 122 -10.23 14.42 14.15
C PHE A 122 -11.54 13.87 14.75
N THR A 123 -12.48 13.54 13.87
CA THR A 123 -13.76 12.91 14.23
C THR A 123 -13.94 11.57 13.52
N THR A 124 -14.88 10.76 14.00
CA THR A 124 -15.18 9.40 13.50
C THR A 124 -16.65 9.23 13.13
N THR A 125 -17.36 10.34 12.84
CA THR A 125 -18.80 10.33 12.54
C THR A 125 -19.11 9.55 11.26
N GLY A 126 -18.17 9.51 10.31
CA GLY A 126 -18.27 8.75 9.08
C GLY A 126 -17.86 7.28 9.15
N VAL A 127 -17.58 6.74 10.34
CA VAL A 127 -17.26 5.32 10.53
C VAL A 127 -18.55 4.52 10.65
N THR A 128 -18.83 3.66 9.66
CA THR A 128 -20.10 2.92 9.55
C THR A 128 -19.94 1.41 9.73
N VAL A 129 -18.71 0.90 9.66
CA VAL A 129 -18.42 -0.54 9.75
C VAL A 129 -18.14 -0.93 11.19
N THR A 130 -18.92 -1.87 11.73
CA THR A 130 -18.86 -2.32 13.13
C THR A 130 -18.48 -3.80 13.28
N THR A 131 -17.92 -4.40 12.23
CA THR A 131 -17.54 -5.82 12.23
C THR A 131 -16.52 -6.10 13.34
N PRO A 132 -16.72 -7.15 14.16
CA PRO A 132 -15.76 -7.52 15.20
C PRO A 132 -14.51 -8.16 14.60
N VAL A 133 -13.35 -7.79 15.14
CA VAL A 133 -12.04 -8.35 14.82
C VAL A 133 -11.59 -9.20 16.01
N GLY A 134 -11.30 -10.48 15.75
CA GLY A 134 -10.93 -11.43 16.82
C GLY A 134 -9.59 -11.07 17.48
N PHE A 135 -8.57 -10.77 16.69
CA PHE A 135 -7.26 -10.31 17.15
C PHE A 135 -6.60 -9.47 16.07
N VAL A 136 -6.06 -8.30 16.46
CA VAL A 136 -5.18 -7.49 15.61
C VAL A 136 -4.17 -6.74 16.48
N ALA A 137 -2.94 -6.65 16.02
CA ALA A 137 -1.86 -5.93 16.69
C ALA A 137 -1.19 -5.00 15.68
N PHE A 138 -0.89 -3.77 16.12
CA PHE A 138 -0.18 -2.77 15.34
C PHE A 138 1.13 -2.44 16.05
N ASN A 139 2.23 -2.47 15.31
CA ASN A 139 3.55 -2.25 15.87
C ASN A 139 4.28 -1.14 15.09
N TYR A 140 4.32 0.06 15.67
CA TYR A 140 4.94 1.26 15.11
C TYR A 140 4.44 1.59 13.70
N GLU A 141 3.13 1.53 13.50
CA GLU A 141 2.51 1.77 12.20
C GLU A 141 1.82 3.14 12.13
N GLN A 142 1.87 3.79 10.97
CA GLN A 142 1.12 5.03 10.76
C GLN A 142 -0.41 4.75 10.76
N PRO A 143 -1.24 5.64 11.32
CA PRO A 143 -2.70 5.50 11.29
C PRO A 143 -3.28 5.20 9.91
N SER A 144 -2.76 5.82 8.84
CA SER A 144 -3.19 5.52 7.47
C SER A 144 -2.97 4.04 7.08
N LYS A 145 -1.80 3.48 7.44
CA LYS A 145 -1.51 2.06 7.22
C LYS A 145 -2.41 1.17 8.07
N VAL A 146 -2.66 1.55 9.32
CA VAL A 146 -3.55 0.81 10.22
C VAL A 146 -4.99 0.76 9.67
N PHE A 147 -5.54 1.90 9.25
CA PHE A 147 -6.88 1.97 8.67
C PHE A 147 -6.96 1.22 7.34
N GLN A 148 -5.90 1.26 6.53
CA GLN A 148 -5.80 0.45 5.32
C GLN A 148 -5.85 -1.05 5.64
N GLN A 149 -5.11 -1.53 6.65
CA GLN A 149 -5.15 -2.94 7.06
C GLN A 149 -6.55 -3.36 7.56
N LEU A 150 -7.21 -2.51 8.35
CA LEU A 150 -8.57 -2.76 8.81
C LEU A 150 -9.56 -2.79 7.64
N ALA A 151 -9.43 -1.87 6.70
CA ALA A 151 -10.27 -1.79 5.51
C ALA A 151 -10.15 -3.05 4.64
N GLU A 152 -8.93 -3.56 4.47
CA GLU A 152 -8.67 -4.81 3.75
C GLU A 152 -9.28 -6.03 4.45
N LEU A 153 -9.27 -6.07 5.78
CA LEU A 153 -9.80 -7.20 6.55
C LEU A 153 -11.32 -7.39 6.34
N VAL A 154 -12.06 -6.30 6.15
CA VAL A 154 -13.53 -6.31 6.07
C VAL A 154 -14.08 -5.90 4.70
N GLY A 155 -13.21 -5.60 3.73
CA GLY A 155 -13.63 -5.12 2.42
C GLY A 155 -14.30 -3.75 2.46
N ALA A 156 -13.72 -2.82 3.23
CA ALA A 156 -14.14 -1.42 3.33
C ALA A 156 -13.17 -0.49 2.58
N ASP A 157 -13.58 0.76 2.41
CA ASP A 157 -12.75 1.89 2.00
C ASP A 157 -12.76 2.94 3.12
N TRP A 158 -11.70 3.75 3.17
CA TRP A 158 -11.58 4.82 4.15
C TRP A 158 -10.94 6.07 3.54
N PHE A 159 -11.26 7.25 4.06
CA PHE A 159 -10.53 8.49 3.76
C PHE A 159 -10.75 9.51 4.87
N VAL A 160 -9.94 10.57 4.89
CA VAL A 160 -10.16 11.73 5.77
C VAL A 160 -10.72 12.87 4.93
N ASP A 161 -11.83 13.46 5.37
CA ASP A 161 -12.41 14.61 4.67
C ASP A 161 -11.77 15.95 5.06
N GLU A 162 -12.15 17.01 4.36
CA GLU A 162 -11.68 18.37 4.56
C GLU A 162 -12.03 19.00 5.92
N ASP A 163 -12.88 18.34 6.71
CA ASP A 163 -13.29 18.74 8.05
C ASP A 163 -12.67 17.84 9.13
N LYS A 164 -11.65 17.04 8.77
CA LYS A 164 -10.96 16.07 9.65
C LYS A 164 -11.84 14.92 10.14
N ASP A 165 -12.95 14.62 9.46
CA ASP A 165 -13.74 13.43 9.77
C ASP A 165 -13.20 12.21 9.02
N ILE A 166 -12.94 11.15 9.77
CA ILE A 166 -12.51 9.87 9.25
C ILE A 166 -13.76 9.14 8.74
N LYS A 167 -13.83 8.94 7.42
CA LYS A 167 -14.84 8.10 6.79
C LYS A 167 -14.32 6.69 6.68
N PHE A 168 -15.10 5.71 7.12
CA PHE A 168 -14.79 4.29 6.97
C PHE A 168 -16.08 3.54 6.64
N PHE A 169 -16.19 3.01 5.43
CA PHE A 169 -17.45 2.54 4.85
C PHE A 169 -17.27 1.35 3.92
N ALA A 170 -18.32 0.58 3.69
CA ALA A 170 -18.27 -0.56 2.76
C ALA A 170 -18.05 -0.08 1.32
N LYS A 171 -17.19 -0.77 0.56
CA LYS A 171 -16.84 -0.39 -0.82
C LYS A 171 -18.08 -0.29 -1.72
N GLY A 172 -18.04 0.67 -2.64
CA GLY A 172 -19.07 0.83 -3.68
C GLY A 172 -20.43 1.37 -3.20
N THR A 173 -20.51 1.90 -1.99
CA THR A 173 -21.74 2.51 -1.46
C THR A 173 -21.85 4.00 -1.77
N THR A 174 -20.75 4.66 -2.17
CA THR A 174 -20.71 6.09 -2.47
C THR A 174 -21.04 6.35 -3.94
N THR A 175 -22.15 7.03 -4.20
CA THR A 175 -22.55 7.43 -5.56
C THR A 175 -22.21 8.90 -5.78
N ALA A 176 -21.79 9.25 -7.00
CA ALA A 176 -21.56 10.63 -7.40
C ALA A 176 -22.88 11.44 -7.34
N PRO A 177 -22.82 12.75 -7.02
CA PRO A 177 -24.01 13.59 -6.90
C PRO A 177 -24.77 13.80 -8.23
N PHE A 178 -24.14 13.52 -9.36
CA PHE A 178 -24.75 13.62 -10.67
C PHE A 178 -24.23 12.54 -11.62
N GLU A 179 -24.98 12.30 -12.70
CA GLU A 179 -24.60 11.43 -13.81
C GLU A 179 -24.15 12.24 -15.04
N LEU A 180 -23.45 11.57 -15.96
CA LEU A 180 -23.09 12.13 -17.24
C LEU A 180 -24.12 11.67 -18.27
N ASN A 181 -24.95 12.59 -18.75
CA ASN A 181 -25.91 12.33 -19.80
C ASN A 181 -25.86 13.36 -20.94
N ASP A 182 -26.47 13.03 -22.07
CA ASP A 182 -26.36 13.82 -23.30
C ASP A 182 -27.00 15.23 -23.23
N THR A 183 -27.83 15.49 -22.21
CA THR A 183 -28.62 16.73 -22.09
C THR A 183 -28.35 17.54 -20.82
N GLY A 184 -27.71 16.94 -19.82
CA GLY A 184 -27.62 17.47 -18.45
C GLY A 184 -26.59 18.58 -18.25
N GLY A 185 -25.70 18.82 -19.22
CA GLY A 185 -24.71 19.90 -19.15
C GLY A 185 -23.66 19.78 -18.04
N ASN A 186 -23.64 18.65 -17.32
CA ASN A 186 -22.75 18.39 -16.18
C ASN A 186 -21.28 18.19 -16.56
N PHE A 187 -20.94 18.20 -17.85
CA PHE A 187 -19.57 18.06 -18.33
C PHE A 187 -19.40 18.76 -19.67
N LYS A 188 -18.15 19.05 -20.01
CA LYS A 188 -17.79 19.55 -21.33
C LYS A 188 -17.97 18.42 -22.34
N TRP A 189 -19.02 18.50 -23.15
CA TRP A 189 -19.44 17.47 -24.11
C TRP A 189 -18.28 16.82 -24.90
N ASN A 190 -17.42 17.62 -25.53
CA ASN A 190 -16.29 17.14 -26.36
C ASN A 190 -15.09 16.59 -25.55
N SER A 191 -15.15 16.56 -24.21
CA SER A 191 -14.06 16.09 -23.36
C SER A 191 -14.16 14.62 -22.97
N LEU A 192 -15.37 14.01 -23.06
CA LEU A 192 -15.58 12.62 -22.67
C LEU A 192 -14.82 11.68 -23.61
N LYS A 193 -13.84 10.98 -23.07
CA LYS A 193 -13.09 9.91 -23.73
C LYS A 193 -13.33 8.63 -22.97
N ILE A 194 -13.54 7.54 -23.69
CA ILE A 194 -13.67 6.19 -23.14
C ILE A 194 -12.72 5.31 -23.94
N ASN A 195 -11.73 4.76 -23.25
CA ASN A 195 -10.75 3.85 -23.77
C ASN A 195 -11.11 2.44 -23.29
N ARG A 196 -11.19 1.51 -24.23
CA ARG A 196 -11.49 0.10 -23.99
C ARG A 196 -10.27 -0.67 -24.46
N ASP A 197 -9.55 -1.32 -23.55
CA ASP A 197 -8.33 -2.07 -23.88
C ASP A 197 -8.40 -3.51 -23.36
N VAL A 198 -8.08 -4.47 -24.23
CA VAL A 198 -8.03 -5.91 -23.98
C VAL A 198 -6.61 -6.50 -24.10
N LYS A 199 -5.58 -5.67 -24.36
CA LYS A 199 -4.20 -6.14 -24.59
C LYS A 199 -3.64 -7.00 -23.46
N ASN A 200 -4.03 -6.69 -22.23
CA ASN A 200 -3.56 -7.40 -21.04
C ASN A 200 -4.59 -8.40 -20.49
N LEU A 201 -5.70 -8.62 -21.19
CA LEU A 201 -6.75 -9.54 -20.77
C LEU A 201 -6.17 -10.96 -20.64
N ARG A 202 -6.36 -11.57 -19.46
CA ARG A 202 -5.94 -12.93 -19.12
C ARG A 202 -6.98 -13.57 -18.21
N ASN A 203 -7.77 -14.49 -18.73
CA ASN A 203 -8.83 -15.18 -18.00
C ASN A 203 -8.54 -16.67 -17.74
N THR A 204 -7.36 -17.13 -18.17
CA THR A 204 -6.82 -18.44 -17.81
C THR A 204 -5.38 -18.26 -17.36
N ILE A 205 -5.07 -18.58 -16.10
CA ILE A 205 -3.73 -18.41 -15.53
C ILE A 205 -3.11 -19.76 -15.17
N PHE A 206 -1.90 -19.96 -15.67
CA PHE A 206 -1.02 -21.06 -15.25
C PHE A 206 -0.03 -20.54 -14.21
N VAL A 207 -0.09 -21.09 -13.00
CA VAL A 207 0.92 -20.80 -11.97
C VAL A 207 1.88 -21.98 -11.88
N ARG A 208 3.17 -21.69 -12.08
CA ARG A 208 4.26 -22.63 -11.85
C ARG A 208 5.00 -22.22 -10.58
N GLY A 209 4.71 -22.92 -9.51
CA GLY A 209 5.31 -22.74 -8.19
C GLY A 209 6.70 -23.36 -8.06
N GLY A 210 7.19 -23.40 -6.82
CA GLY A 210 8.30 -24.24 -6.38
C GLY A 210 7.89 -25.71 -6.29
N THR A 211 8.30 -26.38 -5.23
CA THR A 211 7.96 -27.78 -4.96
C THR A 211 7.30 -27.91 -3.60
N PHE A 212 6.26 -28.74 -3.52
CA PHE A 212 5.63 -29.10 -2.25
C PHE A 212 6.03 -30.52 -1.84
N SER A 213 6.02 -30.79 -0.53
CA SER A 213 6.28 -32.13 0.00
C SER A 213 5.01 -32.98 -0.13
N GLY A 214 5.08 -34.08 -0.88
CA GLY A 214 4.02 -35.08 -0.93
C GLY A 214 3.94 -35.91 0.36
N THR A 215 3.03 -36.87 0.39
CA THR A 215 2.98 -37.88 1.45
C THR A 215 4.15 -38.84 1.34
N SER A 216 4.50 -39.53 2.43
CA SER A 216 5.57 -40.54 2.41
C SER A 216 5.34 -41.54 1.27
N PHE A 217 6.36 -41.72 0.45
CA PHE A 217 6.32 -42.61 -0.70
C PHE A 217 7.56 -43.50 -0.69
N GLU A 218 7.39 -44.77 -1.02
CA GLU A 218 8.47 -45.76 -1.10
C GLU A 218 8.71 -46.12 -2.56
N GLU A 219 9.96 -46.05 -3.00
CA GLU A 219 10.38 -46.51 -4.32
C GLU A 219 11.41 -47.63 -4.13
N VAL A 220 11.05 -48.84 -4.60
CA VAL A 220 11.90 -50.04 -4.55
C VAL A 220 12.46 -50.32 -5.94
N GLN A 221 13.76 -50.61 -6.04
CA GLN A 221 14.41 -51.05 -7.26
C GLN A 221 15.07 -52.41 -7.01
N GLY A 222 14.55 -53.46 -7.66
CA GLY A 222 14.96 -54.85 -7.41
C GLY A 222 15.72 -55.56 -8.54
N ALA A 223 15.93 -54.94 -9.71
CA ALA A 223 16.42 -55.66 -10.90
C ALA A 223 17.73 -55.14 -11.52
N ASP A 224 18.37 -54.10 -10.94
CA ASP A 224 19.54 -53.44 -11.55
C ASP A 224 20.82 -53.49 -10.69
N ALA A 225 20.84 -54.27 -9.62
CA ALA A 225 22.01 -54.46 -8.77
C ALA A 225 22.95 -55.52 -9.37
N ASP A 226 23.56 -55.24 -10.52
CA ASP A 226 24.44 -56.16 -11.25
C ASP A 226 25.79 -56.50 -10.55
N GLY A 227 25.98 -56.09 -9.29
CA GLY A 227 27.23 -56.20 -8.55
C GLY A 227 28.31 -55.18 -8.97
N SER A 228 28.02 -54.29 -9.92
CA SER A 228 28.91 -53.24 -10.42
C SER A 228 28.30 -51.83 -10.34
N ARG A 229 26.99 -51.70 -10.27
CA ARG A 229 26.27 -50.42 -10.23
C ARG A 229 26.45 -49.73 -8.88
N LYS A 230 27.11 -48.58 -8.89
CA LYS A 230 27.39 -47.76 -7.69
C LYS A 230 26.46 -46.57 -7.54
N THR A 231 25.45 -46.42 -8.40
CA THR A 231 24.54 -45.28 -8.38
C THR A 231 23.13 -45.72 -8.75
N PHE A 232 22.17 -45.38 -7.91
CA PHE A 232 20.75 -45.71 -8.06
C PHE A 232 19.96 -44.41 -8.19
N THR A 233 19.30 -44.20 -9.33
CA THR A 233 18.51 -42.98 -9.60
C THR A 233 17.02 -43.22 -9.41
N PHE A 234 16.32 -42.29 -8.78
CA PHE A 234 14.91 -42.39 -8.43
C PHE A 234 14.05 -41.38 -9.19
N GLY A 235 12.73 -41.62 -9.24
CA GLY A 235 11.79 -40.76 -9.95
C GLY A 235 11.63 -39.37 -9.33
N PHE A 236 11.71 -39.29 -8.00
CA PHE A 236 11.47 -38.07 -7.22
C PHE A 236 12.72 -37.59 -6.47
N ARG A 237 12.69 -36.31 -6.08
CA ARG A 237 13.62 -35.77 -5.08
C ARG A 237 12.95 -35.89 -3.72
N TYR A 238 13.61 -36.48 -2.75
CA TYR A 238 13.09 -36.66 -1.40
C TYR A 238 13.66 -35.59 -0.46
N LYS A 239 12.81 -34.91 0.32
CA LYS A 239 13.21 -33.91 1.33
C LYS A 239 13.68 -34.59 2.61
N THR A 240 12.89 -35.55 3.08
CA THR A 240 13.30 -36.51 4.12
C THR A 240 13.59 -37.81 3.41
N VAL A 241 14.72 -38.43 3.70
CA VAL A 241 15.19 -39.67 3.06
C VAL A 241 15.33 -40.74 4.12
N GLY A 242 14.79 -41.92 3.85
CA GLY A 242 15.17 -43.17 4.49
C GLY A 242 15.75 -44.09 3.42
N TRP A 243 16.89 -44.71 3.71
CA TRP A 243 17.58 -45.60 2.79
C TRP A 243 17.65 -47.00 3.36
N PHE A 244 17.25 -47.99 2.58
CA PHE A 244 17.21 -49.38 2.99
C PHE A 244 17.72 -50.29 1.88
N VAL A 245 18.43 -51.34 2.26
CA VAL A 245 18.88 -52.39 1.34
C VAL A 245 18.38 -53.73 1.87
N ASP A 246 17.76 -54.54 1.02
CA ASP A 246 17.43 -55.93 1.30
C ASP A 246 18.52 -56.82 0.71
N ARG A 247 19.19 -57.60 1.56
CA ARG A 247 20.26 -58.54 1.20
C ARG A 247 19.80 -60.01 1.30
N GLY A 248 18.49 -60.26 1.13
CA GLY A 248 17.87 -61.58 1.19
C GLY A 248 17.19 -61.93 2.52
N SER A 249 17.07 -60.97 3.44
CA SER A 249 16.43 -61.15 4.76
C SER A 249 15.49 -60.01 5.15
N GLY A 250 15.10 -59.16 4.20
CA GLY A 250 14.29 -57.96 4.41
C GLY A 250 15.11 -56.68 4.39
N PHE A 251 14.42 -55.55 4.21
CA PHE A 251 14.99 -54.21 4.17
C PHE A 251 15.61 -53.78 5.51
N VAL A 252 16.92 -53.51 5.50
CA VAL A 252 17.67 -52.98 6.65
C VAL A 252 18.15 -51.56 6.32
N ALA A 253 18.05 -50.65 7.30
CA ALA A 253 18.52 -49.28 7.14
C ALA A 253 20.06 -49.25 7.11
N GLU A 254 20.64 -48.69 6.05
CA GLU A 254 22.09 -48.45 5.94
C GLU A 254 22.40 -46.96 6.14
N THR A 255 23.63 -46.63 6.56
CA THR A 255 23.98 -45.25 6.85
C THR A 255 24.16 -44.46 5.56
N PHE A 256 23.72 -43.20 5.57
CA PHE A 256 23.91 -42.33 4.41
C PHE A 256 24.20 -40.89 4.82
N GLY A 257 24.93 -40.18 3.96
CA GLY A 257 25.22 -38.76 4.06
C GLY A 257 24.73 -37.98 2.85
N ILE A 258 25.06 -36.70 2.78
CA ILE A 258 24.72 -35.84 1.62
C ILE A 258 25.94 -35.79 0.67
N ASP A 259 25.70 -36.06 -0.60
CA ASP A 259 26.74 -36.01 -1.65
C ASP A 259 27.38 -34.61 -1.72
N ASN A 260 28.71 -34.56 -1.82
CA ASN A 260 29.55 -33.34 -1.75
C ASN A 260 29.55 -32.57 -0.40
N ILE A 261 28.98 -33.12 0.68
CA ILE A 261 29.06 -32.52 2.02
C ILE A 261 29.65 -33.53 3.02
N THR A 262 29.13 -34.76 3.02
CA THR A 262 29.61 -35.82 3.91
C THR A 262 30.79 -36.54 3.27
N ASP A 263 31.81 -36.86 4.08
CA ASP A 263 32.96 -37.62 3.59
C ASP A 263 32.51 -39.03 3.15
N PRO A 264 32.74 -39.42 1.88
CA PRO A 264 32.33 -40.72 1.33
C PRO A 264 32.89 -41.93 2.09
N THR A 265 33.96 -41.76 2.87
CA THR A 265 34.56 -42.86 3.64
C THR A 265 33.87 -43.13 4.98
N THR A 266 32.99 -42.21 5.42
CA THR A 266 32.37 -42.25 6.75
C THR A 266 30.95 -42.80 6.78
N VAL A 267 30.33 -42.95 5.60
CA VAL A 267 28.94 -43.41 5.44
C VAL A 267 28.86 -44.42 4.30
N ASP A 268 27.90 -45.34 4.39
CA ASP A 268 27.75 -46.40 3.38
C ASP A 268 27.30 -45.83 2.04
N TRP A 269 26.46 -44.79 2.07
CA TRP A 269 25.86 -44.15 0.89
C TRP A 269 25.85 -42.62 0.95
N LEU A 270 25.73 -41.99 -0.20
CA LEU A 270 25.63 -40.55 -0.36
C LEU A 270 24.42 -40.19 -1.22
N TYR A 271 23.52 -39.39 -0.67
CA TYR A 271 22.33 -38.93 -1.36
C TYR A 271 22.60 -37.62 -2.10
N ASN A 272 22.34 -37.62 -3.42
CA ASN A 272 22.37 -36.44 -4.27
C ASN A 272 20.94 -35.97 -4.61
N PHE A 273 20.53 -34.87 -4.00
CA PHE A 273 19.20 -34.29 -4.20
C PHE A 273 18.96 -33.79 -5.63
N GLN A 274 19.97 -33.30 -6.34
CA GLN A 274 19.78 -32.72 -7.68
C GLN A 274 19.63 -33.79 -8.76
N GLU A 275 20.49 -34.82 -8.70
CA GLU A 275 20.53 -35.96 -9.62
C GLU A 275 19.50 -37.04 -9.29
N LYS A 276 18.80 -36.90 -8.15
CA LYS A 276 17.84 -37.90 -7.62
C LYS A 276 18.52 -39.26 -7.40
N ALA A 277 19.76 -39.24 -6.96
CA ALA A 277 20.61 -40.43 -6.97
C ALA A 277 21.13 -40.77 -5.58
N MET A 278 21.17 -42.06 -5.27
CA MET A 278 21.96 -42.60 -4.16
C MET A 278 23.25 -43.18 -4.72
N LYS A 279 24.39 -42.64 -4.29
CA LYS A 279 25.74 -43.03 -4.73
C LYS A 279 26.42 -43.83 -3.63
N LEU A 280 27.19 -44.84 -4.01
CA LEU A 280 27.94 -45.65 -3.07
C LEU A 280 29.07 -44.83 -2.42
N GLY A 281 29.15 -44.85 -1.09
CA GLY A 281 30.29 -44.40 -0.30
C GLY A 281 31.20 -45.58 0.06
N ALA A 282 31.35 -45.85 1.35
CA ALA A 282 32.11 -46.99 1.88
C ALA A 282 31.31 -48.30 1.93
N GLY A 283 30.03 -48.28 1.55
CA GLY A 283 29.13 -49.42 1.63
C GLY A 283 29.45 -50.55 0.64
N THR A 284 28.81 -51.69 0.84
CA THR A 284 28.96 -52.87 -0.03
C THR A 284 27.99 -52.79 -1.21
N ILE A 285 28.50 -52.95 -2.44
CA ILE A 285 27.69 -52.92 -3.67
C ILE A 285 26.59 -53.99 -3.60
N PRO A 286 25.31 -53.63 -3.82
CA PRO A 286 24.22 -54.59 -3.94
C PRO A 286 24.45 -55.57 -5.11
N THR A 287 24.20 -56.85 -4.87
CA THR A 287 24.35 -57.96 -5.82
C THR A 287 23.02 -58.31 -6.49
N GLY A 288 23.03 -59.21 -7.49
CA GLY A 288 21.88 -59.43 -8.38
C GLY A 288 20.59 -59.95 -7.74
N THR A 289 20.63 -60.29 -6.45
CA THR A 289 19.45 -60.69 -5.64
C THR A 289 19.02 -59.64 -4.63
N ASP A 290 19.78 -58.55 -4.50
CA ASP A 290 19.55 -57.49 -3.51
C ASP A 290 18.61 -56.42 -4.08
N GLU A 291 17.72 -55.90 -3.24
CA GLU A 291 16.82 -54.80 -3.60
C GLU A 291 17.19 -53.55 -2.80
N VAL A 292 17.07 -52.38 -3.43
CA VAL A 292 17.24 -51.11 -2.72
C VAL A 292 15.92 -50.37 -2.62
N LYS A 293 15.71 -49.69 -1.50
CA LYS A 293 14.50 -48.92 -1.22
C LYS A 293 14.84 -47.53 -0.68
N ILE A 294 14.29 -46.52 -1.33
CA ILE A 294 14.23 -45.17 -0.80
C ILE A 294 12.82 -44.87 -0.31
N THR A 295 12.71 -44.22 0.85
CA THR A 295 11.43 -43.76 1.40
C THR A 295 11.53 -42.32 1.84
N GLY A 296 10.40 -41.62 1.90
CA GLY A 296 10.26 -40.32 2.52
C GLY A 296 9.38 -39.38 1.73
N LEU A 297 9.58 -38.07 1.89
CA LEU A 297 8.67 -37.06 1.34
C LEU A 297 9.11 -36.57 -0.05
N PRO A 298 8.44 -36.98 -1.15
CA PRO A 298 8.81 -36.57 -2.50
C PRO A 298 8.47 -35.09 -2.73
N GLN A 299 9.33 -34.38 -3.44
CA GLN A 299 9.17 -32.99 -3.87
C GLN A 299 8.51 -32.96 -5.25
N ILE A 300 7.28 -32.48 -5.30
CA ILE A 300 6.47 -32.42 -6.52
C ILE A 300 6.32 -30.95 -6.94
N PRO A 301 6.54 -30.60 -8.22
CA PRO A 301 6.35 -29.22 -8.68
C PRO A 301 4.89 -28.79 -8.54
N VAL A 302 4.67 -27.59 -8.03
CA VAL A 302 3.33 -27.00 -7.98
C VAL A 302 3.02 -26.44 -9.38
N ILE A 303 2.05 -27.04 -10.06
CA ILE A 303 1.50 -26.51 -11.31
C ILE A 303 -0.01 -26.51 -11.18
N ILE A 304 -0.62 -25.35 -11.37
CA ILE A 304 -2.07 -25.24 -11.41
C ILE A 304 -2.52 -24.44 -12.63
N LYS A 305 -3.75 -24.71 -13.06
CA LYS A 305 -4.49 -23.94 -14.05
C LYS A 305 -5.76 -23.45 -13.38
N THR A 306 -6.06 -22.17 -13.49
CA THR A 306 -7.32 -21.58 -13.03
C THR A 306 -7.93 -20.79 -14.18
N ASN A 307 -9.25 -20.92 -14.33
CA ASN A 307 -10.01 -20.31 -15.41
C ASN A 307 -11.16 -19.49 -14.81
N ASP A 308 -11.48 -18.37 -15.45
CA ASP A 308 -12.72 -17.66 -15.27
C ASP A 308 -13.67 -17.93 -16.45
N ASN A 309 -14.61 -18.84 -16.25
CA ASN A 309 -15.56 -19.24 -17.29
C ASN A 309 -16.51 -18.11 -17.70
N ALA A 310 -16.80 -17.15 -16.80
CA ALA A 310 -17.67 -16.02 -17.10
C ALA A 310 -16.95 -15.07 -18.07
N SER A 311 -15.71 -14.70 -17.76
CA SER A 311 -14.88 -13.91 -18.67
C SER A 311 -14.59 -14.62 -19.99
N ILE A 312 -14.31 -15.92 -19.99
CA ILE A 312 -14.06 -16.69 -21.22
C ILE A 312 -15.27 -16.66 -22.15
N THR A 313 -16.48 -16.72 -21.58
CA THR A 313 -17.73 -16.63 -22.36
C THR A 313 -17.92 -15.23 -22.95
N ALA A 314 -17.58 -14.18 -22.20
CA ALA A 314 -17.75 -12.80 -22.63
C ALA A 314 -16.69 -12.34 -23.65
N ASN A 315 -15.43 -12.70 -23.43
CA ASN A 315 -14.29 -12.14 -24.15
C ASN A 315 -13.50 -13.16 -24.99
N GLY A 316 -13.72 -14.46 -24.83
CA GLY A 316 -12.91 -15.53 -25.45
C GLY A 316 -11.72 -15.95 -24.59
N LEU A 317 -10.97 -16.97 -25.01
CA LEU A 317 -9.87 -17.54 -24.20
C LEU A 317 -8.59 -16.70 -24.31
N PHE A 318 -8.09 -16.22 -23.15
CA PHE A 318 -6.80 -15.53 -23.04
C PHE A 318 -5.95 -16.13 -21.91
N GLU A 319 -4.78 -16.64 -22.28
CA GLU A 319 -3.91 -17.37 -21.36
C GLU A 319 -2.73 -16.51 -20.85
N GLY A 320 -2.45 -16.62 -19.55
CA GLY A 320 -1.31 -16.00 -18.89
C GLY A 320 -0.52 -17.01 -18.06
N LYS A 321 0.75 -16.71 -17.80
CA LYS A 321 1.65 -17.56 -17.02
C LYS A 321 2.35 -16.75 -15.94
N VAL A 322 2.37 -17.29 -14.72
CA VAL A 322 3.12 -16.78 -13.58
C VAL A 322 4.10 -17.85 -13.12
N ILE A 323 5.38 -17.46 -12.95
CA ILE A 323 6.42 -18.33 -12.40
C ILE A 323 6.84 -17.73 -11.08
N ASP A 324 6.59 -18.44 -9.98
CA ASP A 324 6.99 -18.01 -8.65
C ASP A 324 7.49 -19.21 -7.86
N LYS A 325 8.81 -19.30 -7.69
CA LYS A 325 9.43 -20.43 -6.99
C LYS A 325 9.21 -20.40 -5.48
N SER A 326 8.78 -19.27 -4.92
CA SER A 326 8.51 -19.15 -3.47
C SER A 326 7.23 -19.87 -3.06
N ILE A 327 6.31 -20.11 -4.01
CA ILE A 327 5.04 -20.79 -3.73
C ILE A 327 5.26 -22.30 -3.66
N ASP A 328 5.27 -22.84 -2.45
CA ASP A 328 5.51 -24.25 -2.14
C ASP A 328 4.23 -25.03 -1.80
N SER A 329 3.04 -24.44 -2.02
CA SER A 329 1.75 -25.07 -1.74
C SER A 329 0.76 -24.92 -2.89
N LYS A 330 -0.12 -25.91 -3.04
CA LYS A 330 -1.21 -25.87 -4.04
C LYS A 330 -2.24 -24.79 -3.74
N GLU A 331 -2.46 -24.47 -2.47
CA GLU A 331 -3.43 -23.45 -2.04
C GLU A 331 -2.89 -22.05 -2.30
N GLY A 332 -1.64 -21.76 -1.91
CA GLY A 332 -0.99 -20.48 -2.21
C GLY A 332 -0.91 -20.20 -3.70
N ALA A 333 -0.67 -21.25 -4.53
CA ALA A 333 -0.72 -21.10 -5.98
C ALA A 333 -2.12 -20.73 -6.48
N ARG A 334 -3.19 -21.33 -5.93
CA ARG A 334 -4.59 -21.01 -6.30
C ARG A 334 -4.95 -19.59 -5.93
N ASP A 335 -4.55 -19.15 -4.75
CA ASP A 335 -4.86 -17.79 -4.30
C ASP A 335 -4.12 -16.76 -5.14
N ARG A 336 -2.86 -17.04 -5.53
CA ARG A 336 -2.16 -16.21 -6.51
C ARG A 336 -2.85 -16.21 -7.87
N ALA A 337 -3.27 -17.37 -8.37
CA ALA A 337 -3.97 -17.46 -9.66
C ALA A 337 -5.30 -16.69 -9.64
N LYS A 338 -6.06 -16.79 -8.54
CA LYS A 338 -7.30 -16.02 -8.35
C LYS A 338 -7.03 -14.52 -8.32
N ALA A 339 -5.96 -14.07 -7.67
CA ALA A 339 -5.60 -12.67 -7.65
C ALA A 339 -5.26 -12.13 -9.06
N GLU A 340 -4.54 -12.93 -9.86
CA GLU A 340 -4.22 -12.56 -11.25
C GLU A 340 -5.46 -12.55 -12.15
N ILE A 341 -6.35 -13.53 -12.00
CA ILE A 341 -7.63 -13.55 -12.72
C ILE A 341 -8.47 -12.34 -12.31
N LEU A 342 -8.57 -12.05 -11.01
CA LEU A 342 -9.29 -10.88 -10.55
C LEU A 342 -8.70 -9.60 -11.14
N ALA A 343 -7.38 -9.49 -11.32
CA ALA A 343 -6.74 -8.30 -11.87
C ALA A 343 -6.89 -8.16 -13.40
N TRP A 344 -6.91 -9.27 -14.14
CA TRP A 344 -6.74 -9.26 -15.60
C TRP A 344 -7.84 -9.97 -16.39
N ALA A 345 -8.84 -10.58 -15.75
CA ALA A 345 -9.86 -11.35 -16.46
C ALA A 345 -10.93 -10.46 -17.11
N GLU A 346 -10.98 -9.17 -16.88
CA GLU A 346 -11.93 -8.28 -17.56
C GLU A 346 -11.24 -7.25 -18.44
N GLN A 347 -12.01 -6.73 -19.40
CA GLN A 347 -11.58 -5.62 -20.23
C GLN A 347 -11.35 -4.37 -19.37
N ILE A 348 -10.21 -3.72 -19.56
CA ILE A 348 -9.92 -2.48 -18.86
C ILE A 348 -10.69 -1.37 -19.58
N ASN A 349 -11.66 -0.79 -18.88
CA ASN A 349 -12.42 0.35 -19.36
C ASN A 349 -11.98 1.58 -18.56
N GLU A 350 -11.24 2.47 -19.22
CA GLU A 350 -10.82 3.74 -18.67
C GLU A 350 -11.60 4.87 -19.34
N GLY A 351 -11.92 5.90 -18.58
CA GLY A 351 -12.58 7.08 -19.10
C GLY A 351 -11.94 8.36 -18.58
N SER A 352 -12.13 9.45 -19.29
CA SER A 352 -11.81 10.77 -18.77
C SER A 352 -12.83 11.79 -19.25
N PHE A 353 -13.20 12.74 -18.40
CA PHE A 353 -14.01 13.87 -18.80
C PHE A 353 -13.60 15.12 -18.03
N VAL A 354 -14.04 16.27 -18.52
CA VAL A 354 -13.82 17.57 -17.89
C VAL A 354 -15.16 18.15 -17.45
N THR A 355 -15.25 18.57 -16.21
CA THR A 355 -16.44 19.21 -15.64
C THR A 355 -16.09 20.47 -14.85
N ARG A 356 -17.10 21.31 -14.64
CA ARG A 356 -17.08 22.48 -13.75
C ARG A 356 -18.13 22.36 -12.64
N SER A 357 -18.84 21.23 -12.60
CA SER A 357 -19.78 20.91 -11.53
C SER A 357 -18.98 20.38 -10.34
N SER A 358 -19.30 20.89 -9.17
CA SER A 358 -18.65 20.53 -7.91
C SER A 358 -19.27 19.27 -7.28
N GLY A 359 -18.66 18.79 -6.20
CA GLY A 359 -19.19 17.67 -5.38
C GLY A 359 -18.70 16.27 -5.79
N LEU A 360 -17.89 16.16 -6.85
CA LEU A 360 -17.23 14.91 -7.20
C LEU A 360 -16.08 14.61 -6.23
N ARG A 361 -15.95 13.34 -5.83
CA ARG A 361 -14.81 12.83 -5.06
C ARG A 361 -14.32 11.52 -5.62
N VAL A 362 -13.04 11.24 -5.39
CA VAL A 362 -12.44 9.95 -5.73
C VAL A 362 -13.11 8.83 -4.92
N GLY A 363 -13.28 7.67 -5.53
CA GLY A 363 -13.97 6.50 -4.95
C GLY A 363 -15.47 6.44 -5.24
N GLN A 364 -16.11 7.54 -5.66
CA GLN A 364 -17.54 7.53 -6.01
C GLN A 364 -17.82 6.76 -7.31
N GLU A 365 -18.97 6.08 -7.36
CA GLU A 365 -19.55 5.49 -8.57
C GLU A 365 -20.33 6.55 -9.36
N ILE A 366 -19.98 6.77 -10.63
CA ILE A 366 -20.66 7.67 -11.55
C ILE A 366 -21.23 6.88 -12.73
N ARG A 367 -22.48 7.18 -13.09
CA ARG A 367 -23.15 6.61 -14.27
C ARG A 367 -22.89 7.48 -15.50
N ILE A 368 -22.57 6.84 -16.62
CA ILE A 368 -22.46 7.47 -17.93
C ILE A 368 -23.55 6.89 -18.83
N ASP A 369 -24.52 7.73 -19.18
CA ASP A 369 -25.60 7.43 -20.11
C ASP A 369 -25.46 8.31 -21.35
N SER A 370 -24.87 7.77 -22.41
CA SER A 370 -24.76 8.46 -23.70
C SER A 370 -25.49 7.70 -24.79
N THR A 371 -26.63 8.23 -25.20
CA THR A 371 -27.46 7.68 -26.29
C THR A 371 -26.70 7.73 -27.61
N ILE A 372 -25.95 8.82 -27.88
CA ILE A 372 -25.17 8.96 -29.12
C ILE A 372 -24.06 7.91 -29.23
N ARG A 373 -23.49 7.47 -28.10
CA ARG A 373 -22.42 6.46 -28.06
C ARG A 373 -22.93 5.04 -27.79
N GLY A 374 -24.22 4.89 -27.45
CA GLY A 374 -24.82 3.62 -27.04
C GLY A 374 -24.22 3.06 -25.75
N ILE A 375 -23.92 3.92 -24.78
CA ILE A 375 -23.26 3.54 -23.51
C ILE A 375 -24.21 3.85 -22.35
N ASP A 376 -24.48 2.86 -21.53
CA ASP A 376 -25.13 3.01 -20.22
C ASP A 376 -24.38 2.13 -19.22
N GLU A 377 -23.32 2.68 -18.66
CA GLU A 377 -22.37 1.94 -17.83
C GLU A 377 -21.99 2.77 -16.60
N LYS A 378 -21.60 2.07 -15.53
CA LYS A 378 -21.13 2.68 -14.29
C LYS A 378 -19.62 2.57 -14.18
N PHE A 379 -18.99 3.66 -13.75
CA PHE A 379 -17.55 3.77 -13.56
C PHE A 379 -17.24 4.30 -12.17
N ASN A 380 -16.06 3.95 -11.64
CA ASN A 380 -15.55 4.50 -10.40
C ASN A 380 -14.59 5.65 -10.70
N ILE A 381 -14.68 6.73 -9.93
CA ILE A 381 -13.74 7.84 -10.03
C ILE A 381 -12.43 7.43 -9.36
N SER A 382 -11.33 7.47 -10.12
CA SER A 382 -9.99 7.06 -9.66
C SER A 382 -9.06 8.22 -9.34
N ARG A 383 -9.24 9.35 -10.02
CA ARG A 383 -8.42 10.56 -9.85
C ARG A 383 -9.18 11.78 -10.32
N ILE A 384 -9.00 12.89 -9.62
CA ILE A 384 -9.53 14.20 -10.02
C ILE A 384 -8.38 15.20 -10.00
N ASN A 385 -8.08 15.80 -11.16
CA ASN A 385 -7.11 16.88 -11.26
C ASN A 385 -7.85 18.19 -11.49
N THR A 386 -7.74 19.10 -10.53
CA THR A 386 -8.45 20.36 -10.51
C THR A 386 -7.49 21.52 -10.79
N ARG A 387 -7.93 22.46 -11.63
CA ARG A 387 -7.18 23.69 -11.95
C ARG A 387 -8.10 24.90 -11.94
N LEU A 388 -7.54 26.08 -11.68
CA LEU A 388 -8.22 27.35 -11.90
C LEU A 388 -8.13 27.77 -13.36
N VAL A 389 -9.27 27.95 -14.03
CA VAL A 389 -9.35 28.49 -15.40
C VAL A 389 -9.50 30.01 -15.39
N SER A 390 -10.13 30.52 -14.34
CA SER A 390 -10.16 31.93 -13.99
C SER A 390 -9.91 32.06 -12.48
N PRO A 391 -9.66 33.26 -11.95
CA PRO A 391 -9.48 33.46 -10.51
C PRO A 391 -10.65 32.97 -9.64
N THR A 392 -11.82 32.70 -10.23
CA THR A 392 -13.05 32.38 -9.51
C THR A 392 -13.72 31.09 -9.98
N GLN A 393 -13.12 30.33 -10.90
CA GLN A 393 -13.73 29.13 -11.50
C GLN A 393 -12.74 27.97 -11.59
N LEU A 394 -13.11 26.85 -10.97
CA LEU A 394 -12.40 25.58 -11.08
C LEU A 394 -12.86 24.80 -12.31
N GLU A 395 -11.96 23.96 -12.80
CA GLU A 395 -12.22 22.97 -13.83
C GLU A 395 -11.56 21.66 -13.39
N HIS A 396 -12.38 20.61 -13.33
CA HIS A 396 -11.99 19.29 -12.86
C HIS A 396 -11.80 18.37 -14.07
N THR A 397 -10.63 17.75 -14.17
CA THR A 397 -10.37 16.64 -15.09
C THR A 397 -10.48 15.35 -14.30
N VAL A 398 -11.53 14.59 -14.58
CA VAL A 398 -11.89 13.38 -13.84
C VAL A 398 -11.45 12.15 -14.64
N THR A 399 -10.75 11.23 -13.98
CA THR A 399 -10.34 9.95 -14.55
C THR A 399 -11.19 8.84 -13.96
N LEU A 400 -11.76 8.04 -14.83
CA LEU A 400 -12.71 6.98 -14.54
C LEU A 400 -12.08 5.62 -14.83
N MET A 401 -12.38 4.65 -13.99
CA MET A 401 -11.99 3.25 -14.22
C MET A 401 -13.16 2.32 -13.92
N SER A 402 -13.21 1.18 -14.61
CA SER A 402 -14.12 0.09 -14.22
C SER A 402 -13.69 -0.54 -12.88
N LYS A 403 -14.61 -1.31 -12.29
CA LYS A 403 -14.54 -1.87 -10.93
C LYS A 403 -13.27 -2.65 -10.57
N ILE A 404 -12.44 -3.06 -11.53
CA ILE A 404 -11.39 -4.05 -11.32
C ILE A 404 -9.97 -3.48 -11.29
N THR A 405 -9.67 -2.38 -11.99
CA THR A 405 -8.36 -1.73 -11.87
C THR A 405 -8.13 -1.20 -10.43
N PHE A 406 -9.21 -0.97 -9.69
CA PHE A 406 -9.23 -0.70 -8.25
C PHE A 406 -8.57 -1.83 -7.43
N GLY A 407 -8.87 -3.09 -7.73
CA GLY A 407 -8.28 -4.25 -7.05
C GLY A 407 -6.79 -4.47 -7.37
N MET A 408 -6.30 -3.98 -8.51
CA MET A 408 -4.89 -4.11 -8.90
C MET A 408 -3.96 -3.16 -8.13
N VAL A 409 -4.43 -1.94 -7.81
CA VAL A 409 -3.68 -1.01 -6.94
C VAL A 409 -3.57 -1.57 -5.52
N GLU A 410 -4.68 -2.07 -4.98
CA GLU A 410 -4.71 -2.73 -3.67
C GLU A 410 -3.80 -3.97 -3.64
N PHE A 411 -3.79 -4.75 -4.72
CA PHE A 411 -2.92 -5.90 -4.83
C PHE A 411 -1.43 -5.52 -4.84
N LEU A 412 -1.04 -4.49 -5.57
CA LEU A 412 0.35 -4.00 -5.59
C LEU A 412 0.75 -3.39 -4.23
N GLN A 413 -0.19 -2.73 -3.55
CA GLN A 413 0.01 -2.25 -2.18
C GLN A 413 0.16 -3.42 -1.20
N LYS A 414 -0.63 -4.49 -1.33
CA LYS A 414 -0.51 -5.73 -0.53
C LYS A 414 0.87 -6.37 -0.66
N GLU A 415 1.46 -6.37 -1.85
CA GLU A 415 2.82 -6.85 -2.08
C GLU A 415 3.89 -5.96 -1.44
N LEU A 416 3.66 -4.65 -1.36
CA LEU A 416 4.56 -3.71 -0.68
C LEU A 416 4.44 -3.80 0.85
N ILE A 417 3.21 -3.84 1.39
CA ILE A 417 2.95 -4.00 2.84
C ILE A 417 3.47 -5.34 3.35
N ARG A 418 3.35 -6.42 2.57
CA ARG A 418 3.90 -7.73 2.97
C ARG A 418 5.42 -7.72 3.08
N LYS A 419 6.13 -6.92 2.27
CA LYS A 419 7.58 -6.77 2.39
C LYS A 419 8.00 -5.99 3.64
N ASP A 420 7.22 -4.98 4.06
CA ASP A 420 7.46 -4.26 5.31
C ASP A 420 7.30 -5.20 6.54
N LYS A 421 6.44 -6.23 6.46
CA LYS A 421 6.23 -7.24 7.52
C LYS A 421 7.29 -8.35 7.59
N GLU A 422 8.29 -8.35 6.70
CA GLU A 422 9.36 -9.36 6.67
C GLU A 422 10.48 -9.09 7.69
N ILE A 423 10.41 -7.97 8.43
CA ILE A 423 11.22 -7.73 9.61
C ILE A 423 10.50 -8.34 10.82
N GLU A 424 10.98 -9.50 11.29
CA GLU A 424 10.50 -10.10 12.55
C GLU A 424 10.87 -9.22 13.74
N ILE A 425 9.94 -8.38 14.19
CA ILE A 425 10.06 -7.64 15.45
C ILE A 425 9.42 -8.48 16.55
N LEU A 426 10.21 -8.86 17.56
CA LEU A 426 9.76 -9.76 18.63
C LEU A 426 8.73 -9.06 19.55
N PRO A 427 7.75 -9.78 20.11
CA PRO A 427 6.75 -9.22 21.05
C PRO A 427 7.32 -8.61 22.34
N ASN A 428 8.62 -8.78 22.59
CA ASN A 428 9.30 -8.40 23.83
C ASN A 428 10.27 -7.23 23.65
N GLU A 429 10.15 -6.46 22.56
CA GLU A 429 10.98 -5.28 22.36
C GLU A 429 10.64 -4.21 23.40
N VAL A 430 11.59 -3.93 24.30
CA VAL A 430 11.45 -2.88 25.32
C VAL A 430 11.86 -1.56 24.68
N LEU A 431 10.92 -0.63 24.58
CA LEU A 431 11.19 0.75 24.18
C LEU A 431 12.03 1.43 25.28
N ASP A 432 13.32 1.68 25.01
CA ASP A 432 14.11 2.60 25.84
C ASP A 432 13.81 4.04 25.42
N LYS A 433 12.81 4.64 26.09
CA LYS A 433 12.33 5.99 25.80
C LYS A 433 13.28 7.02 26.44
N ILE A 434 14.34 7.40 25.73
CA ILE A 434 15.18 8.54 26.12
C ILE A 434 14.53 9.82 25.55
N GLU A 435 13.66 10.47 26.32
CA GLU A 435 13.19 11.84 26.03
C GLU A 435 14.28 12.84 26.46
N SER A 436 15.18 13.19 25.55
CA SER A 436 16.12 14.30 25.76
C SER A 436 15.46 15.62 25.36
N ALA A 437 15.04 16.44 26.34
CA ALA A 437 14.64 17.82 26.10
C ALA A 437 15.90 18.68 25.89
N PHE A 438 16.19 19.05 24.65
CA PHE A 438 17.18 20.09 24.35
C PHE A 438 16.49 21.45 24.47
N GLU A 439 16.42 22.01 25.67
CA GLU A 439 16.01 23.40 25.86
C GLU A 439 17.19 24.32 25.53
N THR A 440 16.97 25.28 24.62
CA THR A 440 17.93 26.37 24.40
C THR A 440 17.63 27.44 25.44
N ILE A 441 18.52 27.61 26.42
CA ILE A 441 18.45 28.71 27.38
C ILE A 441 19.20 29.89 26.76
N ASP A 442 18.47 30.87 26.24
CA ASP A 442 19.04 32.15 25.84
C ASP A 442 19.14 33.06 27.08
N PHE A 443 20.36 33.46 27.43
CA PHE A 443 20.59 34.50 28.45
C PHE A 443 20.69 35.85 27.74
N GLU A 444 19.72 36.74 27.97
CA GLU A 444 19.87 38.17 27.68
C GLU A 444 20.57 38.84 28.88
N GLU A 445 21.86 39.15 28.73
CA GLU A 445 22.56 40.03 29.69
C GLU A 445 22.20 41.50 29.40
N GLU A 446 21.38 42.10 30.26
CA GLU A 446 21.13 43.54 30.25
C GLU A 446 22.27 44.28 31.00
N PHE A 447 23.21 44.87 30.26
CA PHE A 447 24.20 45.79 30.85
C PHE A 447 23.55 47.14 31.15
N VAL A 448 23.06 47.34 32.37
CA VAL A 448 22.67 48.68 32.86
C VAL A 448 23.93 49.46 33.27
N VAL A 449 24.42 50.33 32.38
CA VAL A 449 25.45 51.32 32.74
C VAL A 449 24.78 52.41 33.58
N SER A 450 24.92 52.32 34.91
CA SER A 450 24.54 53.38 35.84
C SER A 450 25.43 54.62 35.65
N LEU A 451 24.88 55.67 35.07
CA LEU A 451 25.45 57.03 35.06
C LEU A 451 24.90 57.83 36.25
N ALA A 452 25.26 57.46 37.49
CA ALA A 452 25.15 58.34 38.66
C ALA A 452 25.98 57.80 39.84
N HIS A 453 27.21 58.28 39.98
CA HIS A 453 28.04 58.08 41.17
C HIS A 453 27.96 59.37 42.02
N ASN A 454 27.45 59.27 43.25
CA ASN A 454 27.37 60.31 44.29
C ASN A 454 26.56 61.59 43.99
N LEU A 455 25.31 61.63 44.46
CA LEU A 455 24.67 62.89 44.89
C LEU A 455 24.93 63.04 46.40
N GLN A 456 25.87 63.90 46.78
CA GLN A 456 26.01 64.36 48.16
C GLN A 456 24.95 65.42 48.43
N THR A 457 24.12 65.20 49.45
CA THR A 457 23.16 66.19 49.95
C THR A 457 23.92 67.20 50.82
N GLU A 458 24.25 68.38 50.26
CA GLU A 458 24.63 69.55 51.08
C GLU A 458 23.34 70.23 51.57
N THR A 459 23.09 70.13 52.87
CA THR A 459 22.10 70.98 53.56
C THR A 459 22.79 72.28 53.94
N ILE A 460 22.41 73.39 53.29
CA ILE A 460 22.81 74.74 53.70
C ILE A 460 21.67 75.31 54.55
N ASP A 461 21.93 75.48 55.84
CA ASP A 461 21.01 76.12 56.78
C ASP A 461 21.30 77.64 56.78
N PHE A 462 20.31 78.46 56.46
CA PHE A 462 20.38 79.93 56.61
C PHE A 462 19.67 80.30 57.91
N GLY A 463 20.45 80.56 58.96
CA GLY A 463 19.94 81.09 60.22
C GLY A 463 19.65 82.59 60.14
N GLU A 464 18.48 82.98 60.66
CA GLU A 464 18.36 83.97 61.75
C GLU A 464 17.55 83.35 62.89
#